data_AF-A0A2G9TDG2-F1
#
_entry.id   AF-A0A2G9TDG2-F1
#
_cell.length_a   1.000
_cell.length_b   1.000
_cell.length_c   1.000
_cell.angle_alpha   90.00
_cell.angle_beta   90.00
_cell.angle_gamma   90.00
#
_symmetry.space_group_name_H-M   'P 1'
#
loop_
_entity.id
_entity.type
_entity.pdbx_description
1 polymer ?
#
loop_
_entity_poly.entity_id
_entity_poly.type
_entity_poly.pdbx_seq_one_letter_code
_entity_poly.pdbx_strand_id
1 'polypeptide(L)'
;MGELSMDDTLRKFNETLDQVKRMNVEFKNPDLTTFVCVCIAEFLSLYETERLIQELTKQGIDTHNIIVNQLLFPDTTDGCVQCKKCQARFRIQSKYLEQVRSALLSSFFLLFVVILFNYLNESQKFFCAWRI
;
A
#
# COMPACT_ATOMS: atom_id res chain seq x y z
N MET A 1 -25.12 -18.60 -35.33
CA MET A 1 -24.07 -18.39 -34.31
C MET A 1 -22.79 -18.16 -35.10
N GLY A 2 -22.38 -16.90 -35.25
CA GLY A 2 -21.35 -16.52 -36.23
C GLY A 2 -19.97 -17.02 -35.81
N GLU A 3 -19.30 -17.74 -36.71
CA GLU A 3 -17.88 -18.03 -36.58
C GLU A 3 -17.11 -16.71 -36.58
N LEU A 4 -16.42 -16.42 -35.48
CA LEU A 4 -15.49 -15.31 -35.44
C LEU A 4 -14.36 -15.63 -36.42
N SER A 5 -14.23 -14.85 -37.49
CA SER A 5 -13.14 -14.98 -38.45
C SER A 5 -11.80 -14.95 -37.70
N MET A 6 -10.88 -15.86 -38.04
CA MET A 6 -9.53 -15.86 -37.45
C MET A 6 -8.82 -14.52 -37.67
N ASP A 7 -9.11 -13.84 -38.78
CA ASP A 7 -8.56 -12.52 -39.09
C ASP A 7 -9.08 -11.43 -38.12
N ASP A 8 -10.37 -11.46 -37.79
CA ASP A 8 -10.94 -10.55 -36.79
C ASP A 8 -10.40 -10.83 -35.37
N THR A 9 -10.10 -12.10 -35.08
CA THR A 9 -9.49 -12.50 -33.80
C THR A 9 -8.05 -12.00 -33.70
N LEU A 10 -7.26 -12.17 -34.77
CA LEU A 10 -5.89 -11.66 -34.86
C LEU A 10 -5.83 -10.13 -34.79
N ARG A 11 -6.76 -9.44 -35.44
CA ARG A 11 -6.84 -7.97 -35.39
C ARG A 11 -7.08 -7.46 -33.98
N LYS A 12 -8.07 -8.02 -33.27
CA LYS A 12 -8.36 -7.68 -31.87
C LYS A 12 -7.19 -7.99 -30.93
N PHE A 13 -6.47 -9.08 -31.20
CA PHE A 13 -5.28 -9.44 -30.40
C PHE A 13 -4.18 -8.39 -30.54
N ASN A 14 -3.88 -7.96 -31.77
CA ASN A 14 -2.90 -6.89 -32.01
C ASN A 14 -3.33 -5.56 -31.40
N GLU A 15 -4.61 -5.17 -31.52
CA GLU A 15 -5.15 -3.96 -30.90
C GLU A 15 -4.98 -3.98 -29.37
N THR A 16 -5.23 -5.13 -28.74
CA THR A 16 -5.05 -5.31 -27.29
C THR A 16 -3.57 -5.23 -26.90
N LEU A 17 -2.67 -5.87 -27.66
CA LEU A 17 -1.24 -5.79 -27.43
C LEU A 17 -0.71 -4.35 -27.50
N ASP A 18 -1.19 -3.57 -28.48
CA ASP A 18 -0.78 -2.17 -28.61
C ASP A 18 -1.32 -1.30 -27.49
N GLN A 19 -2.52 -1.58 -26.96
CA GLN A 19 -3.00 -0.96 -25.72
C GLN A 19 -2.11 -1.29 -24.53
N VAL A 20 -1.74 -2.57 -24.36
CA VAL A 20 -0.86 -3.02 -23.26
C VAL A 20 0.51 -2.34 -23.34
N LYS A 21 1.09 -2.22 -24.54
CA LYS A 21 2.37 -1.52 -24.73
C LYS A 21 2.27 -0.05 -24.32
N ARG A 22 1.20 0.64 -24.71
CA ARG A 22 0.98 2.05 -24.31
C ARG A 22 0.85 2.20 -22.80
N MET A 23 0.02 1.37 -22.17
CA MET A 23 -0.15 1.36 -20.71
C MET A 23 1.17 1.09 -19.98
N ASN A 24 2.00 0.17 -20.49
CA ASN A 24 3.30 -0.13 -19.90
C ASN A 24 4.27 1.07 -19.93
N VAL A 25 4.21 1.91 -20.95
CA VAL A 25 5.00 3.15 -20.99
C VAL A 25 4.48 4.15 -19.96
N GLU A 26 3.16 4.29 -19.84
CA GLU A 26 2.53 5.20 -18.87
C GLU A 26 2.78 4.78 -17.41
N PHE A 27 2.79 3.47 -17.11
CA PHE A 27 3.09 2.95 -15.77
C PHE A 27 4.54 3.22 -15.33
N LYS A 28 5.45 3.43 -16.28
CA LYS A 28 6.86 3.72 -16.00
C LYS A 28 7.16 5.21 -15.90
N ASN A 29 6.19 6.07 -16.20
CA ASN A 29 6.38 7.51 -16.12
C ASN A 29 6.00 8.02 -14.72
N PRO A 30 6.96 8.43 -13.87
CA PRO A 30 6.70 8.88 -12.50
C PRO A 30 5.88 10.17 -12.43
N ASP A 31 5.89 11.00 -13.49
CA ASP A 31 5.09 12.24 -13.55
C ASP A 31 3.61 11.96 -13.84
N LEU A 32 3.28 10.78 -14.37
CA LEU A 32 1.92 10.38 -14.72
C LEU A 32 1.33 9.39 -13.71
N THR A 33 2.12 8.40 -13.29
CA THR A 33 1.65 7.29 -12.47
C THR A 33 2.63 7.00 -11.34
N THR A 34 2.11 6.97 -10.10
CA THR A 34 2.83 6.47 -8.93
C THR A 34 2.00 5.37 -8.27
N PHE A 35 2.67 4.34 -7.76
CA PHE A 35 2.03 3.24 -7.07
C PHE A 35 2.17 3.42 -5.56
N VAL A 36 1.04 3.33 -4.85
CA VAL A 36 0.99 3.47 -3.38
C VAL A 36 0.70 2.11 -2.75
N CYS A 37 1.68 1.57 -2.04
CA CYS A 37 1.51 0.30 -1.33
C CYS A 37 0.76 0.52 -0.02
N VAL A 38 -0.30 -0.24 0.25
CA VAL A 38 -1.00 -0.21 1.54
C VAL A 38 -0.79 -1.54 2.26
N CYS A 39 -0.25 -1.50 3.46
CA CYS A 39 0.03 -2.70 4.26
C CYS A 39 -0.40 -2.54 5.71
N ILE A 40 -0.47 -3.65 6.45
CA ILE A 40 -0.68 -3.65 7.90
C ILE A 40 0.63 -4.01 8.61
N ALA A 41 0.80 -3.56 9.85
CA ALA A 41 2.00 -3.84 10.66
C ALA A 41 2.03 -5.29 11.19
N GLU A 42 2.05 -6.26 10.28
CA GLU A 42 2.14 -7.69 10.54
C GLU A 42 3.16 -8.36 9.62
N PHE A 43 3.77 -9.45 10.09
CA PHE A 43 4.87 -10.12 9.40
C PHE A 43 4.56 -10.47 7.93
N LEU A 44 3.44 -11.15 7.68
CA LEU A 44 3.07 -11.58 6.33
C LEU A 44 2.77 -10.38 5.42
N SER A 45 2.07 -9.37 5.92
CA SER A 45 1.73 -8.19 5.12
C SER A 45 2.97 -7.40 4.72
N LEU A 46 3.95 -7.28 5.61
CA LEU A 46 5.21 -6.60 5.30
C LEU A 46 6.05 -7.40 4.30
N TYR A 47 6.15 -8.71 4.47
CA TYR A 47 6.89 -9.57 3.55
C TYR A 47 6.31 -9.53 2.13
N GLU A 48 4.98 -9.60 2.00
CA GLU A 48 4.32 -9.45 0.70
C GLU A 48 4.54 -8.06 0.09
N THR A 49 4.51 -7.01 0.92
CA THR A 49 4.74 -5.63 0.47
C THR A 49 6.18 -5.43 -0.02
N GLU A 50 7.16 -6.00 0.67
CA GLU A 50 8.56 -5.96 0.24
C GLU A 50 8.76 -6.64 -1.11
N ARG A 51 8.20 -7.85 -1.29
CA ARG A 51 8.27 -8.56 -2.56
C ARG A 51 7.57 -7.80 -3.70
N LEU A 52 6.42 -7.18 -3.41
CA LEU A 52 5.70 -6.34 -4.36
C LEU A 52 6.56 -5.14 -4.82
N ILE A 53 7.16 -4.42 -3.87
CA ILE A 53 8.03 -3.27 -4.16
C ILE A 53 9.24 -3.70 -4.99
N GLN A 54 9.87 -4.82 -4.65
CA GLN A 54 10.99 -5.35 -5.43
C GLN A 54 10.59 -5.65 -6.88
N GLU A 55 9.40 -6.22 -7.10
CA GLU A 55 8.92 -6.55 -8.44
C GLU A 55 8.56 -5.29 -9.24
N LEU A 56 7.90 -4.32 -8.61
CA LEU A 56 7.59 -3.02 -9.23
C LEU A 56 8.87 -2.25 -9.59
N THR A 57 9.88 -2.28 -8.72
CA THR A 57 11.18 -1.66 -8.97
C THR A 57 11.88 -2.29 -10.18
N LYS A 58 11.86 -3.63 -10.32
CA LYS A 58 12.41 -4.32 -11.51
C LYS A 58 11.70 -3.92 -12.80
N GLN A 59 10.41 -3.65 -12.74
CA GLN A 59 9.62 -3.23 -13.90
C GLN A 59 9.82 -1.74 -14.24
N GLY A 60 10.47 -0.98 -13.35
CA GLY A 60 10.70 0.47 -13.49
C GLY A 60 9.46 1.29 -13.15
N ILE A 61 8.58 0.76 -12.28
CA ILE A 61 7.39 1.46 -11.80
C ILE A 61 7.73 2.22 -10.53
N ASP A 62 7.32 3.48 -10.48
CA ASP A 62 7.53 4.38 -9.35
C ASP A 62 6.70 3.95 -8.13
N THR A 63 7.36 3.70 -7.00
CA THR A 63 6.70 3.20 -5.77
C THR A 63 7.20 3.92 -4.51
N HIS A 64 7.33 5.24 -4.54
CA HIS A 64 7.93 5.97 -3.41
C HIS A 64 7.05 6.05 -2.16
N ASN A 65 5.77 5.67 -2.22
CA ASN A 65 4.82 5.89 -1.12
C ASN A 65 4.28 4.56 -0.56
N ILE A 66 4.41 4.40 0.76
CA ILE A 66 3.87 3.24 1.48
C ILE A 66 3.00 3.73 2.64
N ILE A 67 1.77 3.22 2.71
CA ILE A 67 0.82 3.49 3.79
C ILE A 67 0.74 2.27 4.69
N VAL A 68 1.09 2.44 5.97
CA VAL A 68 0.85 1.41 6.98
C VAL A 68 -0.48 1.72 7.67
N ASN A 69 -1.50 0.94 7.35
CA ASN A 69 -2.83 1.05 7.91
C ASN A 69 -3.00 0.15 9.13
N GLN A 70 -4.13 0.33 9.81
CA GLN A 70 -4.59 -0.52 10.90
C GLN A 70 -3.72 -0.51 12.16
N LEU A 71 -3.11 0.64 12.46
CA LEU A 71 -2.30 0.81 13.66
C LEU A 71 -3.17 1.06 14.88
N LEU A 72 -2.98 0.25 15.92
CA LEU A 72 -3.58 0.49 17.23
C LEU A 72 -2.72 1.49 17.99
N PHE A 73 -3.30 2.63 18.38
CA PHE A 73 -2.65 3.54 19.30
C PHE A 73 -3.39 3.51 20.64
N PRO A 74 -2.69 3.21 21.75
CA PRO A 74 -3.22 3.45 23.09
C PRO A 74 -3.70 4.90 23.25
N ASP A 75 -4.97 5.12 23.57
CA ASP A 75 -5.39 6.41 24.11
C ASP A 75 -4.69 6.61 25.47
N THR A 76 -3.94 7.70 25.58
CA THR A 76 -3.13 8.03 26.77
C THR A 76 -3.87 8.90 27.77
N THR A 77 -5.17 9.14 27.57
CA THR A 77 -5.99 9.99 28.44
C THR A 77 -6.04 9.53 29.90
N ASP A 78 -5.78 8.25 30.19
CA ASP A 78 -5.61 7.72 31.56
C ASP A 78 -4.45 6.71 31.71
N GLY A 79 -3.48 6.70 30.78
CA GLY A 79 -2.26 5.89 30.89
C GLY A 79 -2.43 4.36 30.88
N CYS A 80 -3.64 3.83 30.72
CA CYS A 80 -3.90 2.39 30.75
C CYS A 80 -4.73 1.92 29.56
N VAL A 81 -4.12 1.17 28.63
CA VAL A 81 -4.86 0.28 27.74
C VAL A 81 -5.43 -0.84 28.60
N GLN A 82 -6.67 -0.70 29.06
CA GLN A 82 -7.33 -1.68 29.94
C GLN A 82 -7.55 -3.05 29.26
N CYS A 83 -7.29 -3.15 27.95
CA CYS A 83 -7.40 -4.40 27.20
C CYS A 83 -6.03 -5.09 27.02
N LYS A 84 -5.85 -6.24 27.68
CA LYS A 84 -4.67 -7.12 27.53
C LYS A 84 -4.42 -7.51 26.06
N LYS A 85 -5.47 -7.72 25.27
CA LYS A 85 -5.36 -8.05 23.83
C LYS A 85 -4.86 -6.87 23.00
N CYS A 86 -5.30 -5.65 23.30
CA CYS A 86 -4.85 -4.44 22.61
C CYS A 86 -3.38 -4.15 22.93
N GLN A 87 -2.94 -4.33 24.18
CA GLN A 87 -1.51 -4.20 24.52
C GLN A 87 -0.65 -5.23 23.79
N ALA A 88 -1.08 -6.50 23.71
CA ALA A 88 -0.35 -7.53 22.98
C ALA A 88 -0.24 -7.20 21.49
N ARG A 89 -1.34 -6.75 20.86
CA ARG A 89 -1.32 -6.32 19.45
C ARG A 89 -0.43 -5.11 19.23
N PHE A 90 -0.51 -4.10 20.10
CA PHE A 90 0.34 -2.91 20.01
C PHE A 90 1.84 -3.25 20.08
N ARG A 91 2.24 -4.15 20.99
CA ARG A 91 3.64 -4.59 21.11
C ARG A 91 4.14 -5.27 19.83
N ILE A 92 3.32 -6.14 19.24
CA ILE A 92 3.65 -6.82 17.98
C ILE A 92 3.76 -5.79 16.84
N GLN A 93 2.77 -4.93 16.69
CA GLN A 93 2.77 -3.88 15.66
C GLN A 93 3.97 -2.93 15.82
N SER A 94 4.32 -2.55 17.05
CA SER A 94 5.46 -1.66 17.34
C SER A 94 6.78 -2.26 16.85
N LYS A 95 7.00 -3.57 17.08
CA LYS A 95 8.19 -4.27 16.60
C LYS A 95 8.31 -4.21 15.08
N TYR A 96 7.20 -4.42 14.37
CA TYR A 96 7.19 -4.41 12.91
C TYR A 96 7.28 -2.99 12.34
N LEU A 97 6.65 -2.01 12.98
CA LEU A 97 6.78 -0.60 12.64
C LEU A 97 8.23 -0.13 12.71
N GLU A 98 8.98 -0.56 13.72
CA GLU A 98 10.40 -0.24 13.85
C GLU A 98 11.25 -0.88 12.74
N GLN A 99 10.94 -2.13 12.37
CA GLN A 99 11.59 -2.79 11.22
C GLN A 99 11.30 -2.08 9.90
N VAL A 100 10.04 -1.71 9.65
CA VAL A 100 9.63 -0.94 8.47
C VAL A 100 10.33 0.41 8.45
N ARG A 101 10.35 1.10 9.58
CA ARG A 101 11.03 2.38 9.73
C ARG A 101 12.51 2.25 9.38
N SER A 102 13.19 1.22 9.88
CA SER A 102 14.61 1.03 9.59
C SER A 102 14.90 0.60 8.16
N ALA A 103 14.05 -0.24 7.55
CA ALA A 103 14.31 -0.82 6.23
C ALA A 103 13.88 0.10 5.08
N LEU A 104 12.80 0.87 5.26
CA LEU A 104 12.14 1.59 4.17
C LEU A 104 12.33 3.12 4.22
N LEU A 105 12.69 3.75 5.35
CA LEU A 105 12.88 5.22 5.38
C LEU A 105 14.00 5.74 4.48
N SER A 106 15.01 4.91 4.18
CA SER A 106 16.14 5.37 3.39
C SER A 106 15.78 5.61 1.91
N SER A 107 14.67 5.03 1.44
CA SER A 107 14.33 5.02 0.02
C SER A 107 12.85 5.35 -0.26
N PHE A 108 11.98 5.34 0.77
CA PHE A 108 10.54 5.48 0.61
C PHE A 108 9.93 6.47 1.60
N PHE A 109 8.91 7.20 1.15
CA PHE A 109 8.03 7.99 2.00
C PHE A 109 6.99 7.08 2.66
N LEU A 110 7.00 7.06 3.99
CA LEU A 110 6.12 6.23 4.82
C LEU A 110 5.06 7.09 5.49
N LEU A 111 3.79 6.75 5.26
CA LEU A 111 2.66 7.35 5.94
C LEU A 111 2.01 6.32 6.88
N PHE A 112 1.82 6.70 8.15
CA PHE A 112 1.22 5.83 9.17
C PHE A 112 -0.24 6.24 9.41
N VAL A 113 -1.17 5.29 9.30
CA VAL A 113 -2.61 5.52 9.48
C VAL A 113 -3.16 4.71 10.65
N VAL A 114 -3.77 5.43 11.60
CA VAL A 114 -4.31 4.92 12.86
C VAL A 114 -5.73 4.35 12.68
N ILE A 115 -6.04 3.22 13.32
CA ILE A 115 -7.43 2.80 13.52
C ILE A 115 -8.07 3.71 14.56
N LEU A 116 -8.92 4.63 14.11
CA LEU A 116 -9.91 5.23 14.99
C LEU A 116 -11.08 4.27 15.13
N PHE A 117 -11.14 3.59 16.28
CA PHE A 117 -12.19 2.62 16.60
C PHE A 117 -13.58 3.26 16.77
N ASN A 118 -13.69 4.60 16.77
CA ASN A 118 -14.96 5.30 16.78
C ASN A 118 -14.89 6.56 15.93
N TYR A 119 -15.85 6.70 15.02
CA TYR A 119 -16.43 7.97 14.59
C TYR A 119 -15.50 8.99 13.94
N LEU A 120 -15.00 8.76 12.72
CA LEU A 120 -14.55 9.87 11.88
C LEU A 120 -14.96 9.66 10.42
N ASN A 121 -15.72 10.61 9.88
CA ASN A 121 -16.01 10.73 8.45
C ASN A 121 -14.70 10.83 7.67
N GLU A 122 -14.69 10.38 6.40
CA GLU A 122 -13.48 10.21 5.57
C GLU A 122 -12.51 11.41 5.62
N SER A 123 -13.02 12.63 5.73
CA SER A 123 -12.24 13.88 5.78
C SER A 123 -11.37 14.03 7.04
N GLN A 124 -11.77 13.44 8.16
CA GLN A 124 -11.08 13.56 9.45
C GLN A 124 -10.03 12.45 9.67
N LYS A 125 -10.11 11.34 8.92
CA LYS A 125 -9.09 10.27 8.93
C LYS A 125 -7.75 10.76 8.38
N PHE A 126 -7.78 11.62 7.36
CA PHE A 126 -6.59 12.25 6.78
C PHE A 126 -5.87 13.18 7.76
N PHE A 127 -6.61 13.90 8.62
CA PHE A 127 -6.02 14.88 9.53
C PHE A 127 -5.23 14.25 10.69
N CYS A 128 -5.64 13.08 11.19
CA CYS A 128 -4.88 12.37 12.23
C CYS A 128 -3.60 11.72 11.68
N ALA A 129 -3.57 11.31 10.40
CA ALA A 129 -2.38 10.75 9.77
C ALA A 129 -1.27 11.80 9.53
N TRP A 130 -1.62 13.09 9.50
CA TRP A 130 -0.71 14.21 9.23
C TRP A 130 -0.29 15.01 10.48
N ARG A 131 -0.80 14.66 11.68
CA ARG A 131 -0.50 15.35 12.94
C ARG A 131 0.57 14.63 13.79
N ILE A 132 1.22 13.61 13.25
CA ILE A 132 2.31 12.86 13.88
C ILE A 132 3.62 13.22 13.18
#